data_AF-A0A6V1NPU2-F1
#
_entry.id   AF-A0A6V1NPU2-F1
#
_cell.length_a   1.000
_cell.length_b   1.000
_cell.length_c   1.000
_cell.angle_alpha   90.00
_cell.angle_beta   90.00
_cell.angle_gamma   90.00
#
_symmetry.space_group_name_H-M   'P 1'
#
loop_
_entity.id
_entity.type
_entity.pdbx_description
1 polymer ?
#
loop_
_entity_poly.entity_id
_entity_poly.type
_entity_poly.pdbx_seq_one_letter_code
_entity_poly.pdbx_strand_id
1 'polypeptide(L)'
;MPLPLRRALGAAALLAALQAHAQDAAPPEPPAAPPVNSAMDAPLFYQLLIGELELNNGQTGVAFQVLLDAARRTADEELFKRVVNIALQARAGDQALMAARAWAEARPGSADAHQTVVQLLALMNKPAEVPQPLTTLLRVAPELQRPGLIVALPRLFQRSPDPKAVLAALGPVLQAQTGPLKPAALFTQARLAINAGDNERALALTRELAALTPDDDDAMQLAVDLLPVEPKAEALISARLQQNPGQHALRQAYARALIQSQRPAEAAREFRLLTEATPDNPAPWLALGAIELDLKHIPAAEAALHEALKRLDTPAAGSDSEIRARADGRRNVWLLLSQAAEQRGDLKAAEAALQKVDGGGLEVDFRRASLLARQGKLAEGRKLLQPAADASDKDARAALLAEAQLLREHRDFAGSLAVLKAATARFPGDTDLIYEQAMMAERVGRFEEMETLLRRVIELKPDHHHAYNALGYSLADRNLRLSEAKQLIERALKLAPGEAVIVDSLGWVEFRLGNLPEAARLLRQAHSGRPDAEIAAHLGEVLWASGAQDEARRVWQEAARRDPGNEALRETLDRLKVKL
;
A
#
# COMPACT_ATOMS: atom_id res chain seq x y z
N MET A 1 -76.18 -59.35 1.54
CA MET A 1 -75.07 -58.41 1.26
C MET A 1 -75.63 -56.97 1.25
N PRO A 2 -74.83 -55.90 1.51
CA PRO A 2 -75.29 -54.55 1.93
C PRO A 2 -75.21 -53.47 0.80
N LEU A 3 -75.61 -52.18 0.88
CA LEU A 3 -75.78 -51.15 1.96
C LEU A 3 -74.42 -50.58 2.51
N PRO A 4 -74.32 -49.40 3.20
CA PRO A 4 -75.30 -48.33 3.54
C PRO A 4 -74.82 -46.81 3.49
N LEU A 5 -75.76 -45.86 3.59
CA LEU A 5 -75.85 -44.56 4.37
C LEU A 5 -74.69 -43.55 4.69
N ARG A 6 -75.05 -42.23 4.66
CA ARG A 6 -74.60 -41.05 5.50
C ARG A 6 -73.18 -40.46 5.21
N ARG A 7 -72.78 -39.20 5.54
CA ARG A 7 -73.32 -37.94 6.19
C ARG A 7 -72.40 -36.73 5.76
N ALA A 8 -72.51 -35.43 6.09
CA ALA A 8 -73.39 -34.56 6.92
C ALA A 8 -73.32 -33.04 6.50
N LEU A 9 -74.03 -32.18 7.26
CA LEU A 9 -74.13 -30.71 7.33
C LEU A 9 -72.88 -30.00 7.95
N GLY A 10 -72.72 -28.65 8.02
CA GLY A 10 -73.47 -27.51 7.47
C GLY A 10 -73.48 -26.22 8.35
N ALA A 11 -73.06 -25.07 7.78
CA ALA A 11 -73.29 -23.64 8.12
C ALA A 11 -73.29 -23.07 9.58
N ALA A 12 -72.36 -22.12 9.86
CA ALA A 12 -72.46 -20.93 10.76
C ALA A 12 -71.18 -20.07 10.54
N ALA A 13 -71.12 -18.73 10.41
CA ALA A 13 -71.79 -17.57 11.02
C ALA A 13 -70.97 -16.91 12.17
N LEU A 14 -70.97 -15.56 12.23
CA LEU A 14 -70.10 -14.75 13.10
C LEU A 14 -70.63 -14.56 14.55
N LEU A 15 -69.75 -14.01 15.41
CA LEU A 15 -70.01 -13.29 16.68
C LEU A 15 -70.31 -14.11 17.96
N ALA A 16 -69.25 -14.41 18.70
CA ALA A 16 -69.21 -14.45 20.17
C ALA A 16 -67.78 -14.03 20.61
N ALA A 17 -67.58 -12.86 21.22
CA ALA A 17 -67.72 -12.58 22.65
C ALA A 17 -66.51 -13.07 23.48
N LEU A 18 -65.80 -12.14 24.13
CA LEU A 18 -64.52 -12.38 24.79
C LEU A 18 -64.62 -13.38 25.96
N GLN A 19 -63.71 -14.35 26.01
CA GLN A 19 -63.40 -15.05 27.25
C GLN A 19 -62.38 -14.22 28.05
N ALA A 20 -62.85 -13.62 29.14
CA ALA A 20 -62.00 -12.91 30.09
C ALA A 20 -61.02 -13.89 30.76
N HIS A 21 -59.76 -13.85 30.35
CA HIS A 21 -58.67 -14.36 31.17
C HIS A 21 -58.41 -13.33 32.26
N ALA A 22 -58.58 -13.72 33.52
CA ALA A 22 -58.15 -12.90 34.64
C ALA A 22 -56.62 -12.79 34.59
N GLN A 23 -56.11 -11.60 34.28
CA GLN A 23 -54.73 -11.28 34.59
C GLN A 23 -54.64 -11.12 36.12
N ASP A 24 -53.72 -11.84 36.76
CA ASP A 24 -53.38 -11.55 38.15
C ASP A 24 -52.98 -10.08 38.28
N ALA A 25 -53.46 -9.43 39.34
CA ALA A 25 -53.19 -8.01 39.55
C ALA A 25 -51.68 -7.79 39.67
N ALA A 26 -51.13 -6.92 38.81
CA ALA A 26 -49.74 -6.53 38.90
C ALA A 26 -49.43 -6.00 40.32
N PRO A 27 -48.29 -6.35 40.92
CA PRO A 27 -47.91 -5.80 42.22
C PRO A 27 -47.86 -4.27 42.12
N PRO A 28 -48.27 -3.55 43.18
CA PRO A 28 -48.34 -2.09 43.14
C PRO A 28 -46.98 -1.50 42.78
N GLU A 29 -46.97 -0.51 41.88
CA GLU A 29 -45.74 0.19 41.51
C GLU A 29 -45.05 0.74 42.77
N PRO A 30 -43.71 0.60 42.88
CA PRO A 30 -42.99 1.21 43.98
C PRO A 30 -43.21 2.72 43.95
N PRO A 31 -43.34 3.40 45.12
CA PRO A 31 -43.65 4.82 45.17
C PRO A 31 -42.62 5.60 44.36
N ALA A 32 -43.11 6.44 43.43
CA ALA A 32 -42.28 7.20 42.52
C ALA A 32 -41.18 7.95 43.29
N ALA A 33 -39.93 7.80 42.85
CA ALA A 33 -38.80 8.45 43.49
C ALA A 33 -39.03 9.97 43.58
N PRO A 34 -38.69 10.62 44.72
CA PRO A 34 -38.93 12.04 44.90
C PRO A 34 -38.23 12.85 43.79
N PRO A 35 -38.87 13.93 43.27
CA PRO A 35 -38.35 14.67 42.14
C PRO A 35 -36.97 15.23 42.46
N VAL A 36 -35.96 14.76 41.71
CA VAL A 36 -34.59 15.25 41.81
C VAL A 36 -34.55 16.63 41.14
N ASN A 37 -34.61 17.68 41.96
CA ASN A 37 -34.45 19.05 41.48
C ASN A 37 -33.10 19.21 40.79
N SER A 38 -33.07 19.94 39.67
CA SER A 38 -31.84 20.22 38.95
C SER A 38 -30.89 21.07 39.80
N ALA A 39 -29.58 20.84 39.66
CA ALA A 39 -28.54 21.71 40.22
C ALA A 39 -28.38 23.04 39.45
N MET A 40 -29.22 23.29 38.44
CA MET A 40 -29.22 24.50 37.61
C MET A 40 -29.80 25.70 38.37
N ASP A 41 -28.94 26.52 38.96
CA ASP A 41 -29.31 27.85 39.46
C ASP A 41 -29.13 28.93 38.37
N ALA A 42 -29.59 30.16 38.65
CA ALA A 42 -29.51 31.27 37.69
C ALA A 42 -28.06 31.68 37.35
N PRO A 43 -27.11 31.75 38.32
CA PRO A 43 -25.69 31.91 38.03
C PRO A 43 -25.13 30.85 37.06
N LEU A 44 -25.36 29.56 37.31
CA LEU A 44 -24.87 28.47 36.46
C LEU A 44 -25.50 28.52 35.08
N PHE A 45 -26.81 28.75 34.97
CA PHE A 45 -27.48 28.91 33.68
C PHE A 45 -26.87 30.04 32.85
N TYR A 46 -26.60 31.20 33.47
CA TYR A 46 -25.98 32.34 32.80
C TYR A 46 -24.52 32.07 32.41
N GLN A 47 -23.75 31.38 33.27
CA GLN A 47 -22.38 30.96 32.99
C GLN A 47 -22.30 29.99 31.79
N LEU A 48 -23.19 29.01 31.73
CA LEU A 48 -23.27 28.06 30.61
C LEU A 48 -23.72 28.75 29.32
N LEU A 49 -24.70 29.64 29.39
CA LEU A 49 -25.18 30.41 28.23
C LEU A 49 -24.07 31.29 27.65
N ILE A 50 -23.28 31.98 28.48
CA ILE A 50 -22.10 32.73 28.02
C ILE A 50 -21.08 31.79 27.36
N GLY A 51 -20.74 30.66 28.01
CA GLY A 51 -19.77 29.71 27.46
C GLY A 51 -20.14 29.20 26.06
N GLU A 52 -21.42 28.90 25.83
CA GLU A 52 -21.92 28.46 24.52
C GLU A 52 -22.06 29.61 23.51
N LEU A 53 -22.39 30.83 23.94
CA LEU A 53 -22.37 32.01 23.05
C LEU A 53 -20.96 32.34 22.56
N GLU A 54 -19.97 32.34 23.47
CA GLU A 54 -18.56 32.57 23.11
C GLU A 54 -18.03 31.47 22.17
N LEU A 55 -18.47 30.21 22.35
CA LEU A 55 -18.13 29.12 21.43
C LEU A 55 -18.67 29.37 20.02
N ASN A 56 -19.94 29.78 19.90
CA ASN A 56 -20.57 30.13 18.61
C ASN A 56 -19.94 31.38 17.97
N ASN A 57 -19.44 32.32 18.77
CA ASN A 57 -18.69 33.49 18.32
C ASN A 57 -17.23 33.18 17.92
N GLY A 58 -16.78 31.92 18.04
CA GLY A 58 -15.40 31.50 17.73
C GLY A 58 -14.38 31.81 18.83
N GLN A 59 -14.81 32.31 19.99
CA GLN A 59 -13.96 32.60 21.16
C GLN A 59 -13.70 31.34 22.00
N THR A 60 -13.26 30.28 21.34
CA THR A 60 -13.18 28.91 21.90
C THR A 60 -12.34 28.82 23.17
N GLY A 61 -11.30 29.66 23.31
CA GLY A 61 -10.48 29.73 24.53
C GLY A 61 -11.20 30.35 25.73
N VAL A 62 -12.12 31.30 25.50
CA VAL A 62 -12.97 31.89 26.55
C VAL A 62 -14.05 30.89 26.95
N ALA A 63 -14.74 30.32 25.96
CA ALA A 63 -15.73 29.27 26.15
C ALA A 63 -15.19 28.09 27.00
N PHE A 64 -14.00 27.59 26.66
CA PHE A 64 -13.32 26.53 27.41
C PHE A 64 -13.14 26.88 28.90
N GLN A 65 -12.65 28.07 29.23
CA GLN A 65 -12.43 28.46 30.64
C GLN A 65 -13.74 28.63 31.40
N VAL A 66 -14.73 29.30 30.81
CA VAL A 66 -16.05 29.54 31.42
C VAL A 66 -16.78 28.23 31.72
N LEU A 67 -16.75 27.28 30.77
CA LEU A 67 -17.39 25.97 30.92
C LEU A 67 -16.59 25.01 31.83
N LEU A 68 -15.24 25.10 31.85
CA LEU A 68 -14.41 24.30 32.78
C LEU A 68 -14.59 24.71 34.24
N ASP A 69 -14.73 26.00 34.53
CA ASP A 69 -15.05 26.48 35.87
C ASP A 69 -16.45 26.01 36.31
N ALA A 70 -17.44 26.06 35.42
CA ALA A 70 -18.77 25.49 35.67
C ALA A 70 -18.71 23.98 35.96
N ALA A 71 -17.97 23.21 35.15
CA ALA A 71 -17.76 21.76 35.34
C ALA A 71 -17.14 21.43 36.70
N ARG A 72 -16.14 22.21 37.13
CA ARG A 72 -15.47 22.06 38.43
C ARG A 72 -16.39 22.36 39.61
N ARG A 73 -17.29 23.33 39.50
CA ARG A 73 -18.24 23.71 40.56
C ARG A 73 -19.36 22.68 40.74
N THR A 74 -19.88 22.13 39.65
CA THR A 74 -20.97 21.14 39.68
C THR A 74 -20.48 19.70 39.85
N ALA A 75 -19.21 19.45 39.51
CA ALA A 75 -18.66 18.12 39.26
C ALA A 75 -19.50 17.32 38.25
N ASP A 76 -20.10 17.96 37.24
CA ASP A 76 -20.95 17.31 36.25
C ASP A 76 -20.14 16.64 35.12
N GLU A 77 -20.41 15.37 34.83
CA GLU A 77 -19.62 14.59 33.88
C GLU A 77 -19.87 14.95 32.42
N GLU A 78 -21.11 15.28 32.04
CA GLU A 78 -21.44 15.65 30.66
C GLU A 78 -20.89 17.03 30.33
N LEU A 79 -20.85 17.94 31.31
CA LEU A 79 -20.18 19.23 31.19
C LEU A 79 -18.65 19.09 31.09
N PHE A 80 -18.03 18.16 31.83
CA PHE A 80 -16.61 17.83 31.60
C PHE A 80 -16.36 17.22 30.20
N LYS A 81 -17.19 16.29 29.75
CA LYS A 81 -17.13 15.72 28.38
C LYS A 81 -17.28 16.82 27.31
N ARG A 82 -18.20 17.77 27.51
CA ARG A 82 -18.38 18.96 26.65
C ARG A 82 -17.11 19.79 26.55
N VAL A 83 -16.49 20.12 27.69
CA VAL A 83 -15.25 20.92 27.74
C VAL A 83 -14.07 20.20 27.07
N VAL A 84 -13.89 18.89 27.29
CA VAL A 84 -12.86 18.09 26.61
C VAL A 84 -13.07 18.09 25.09
N ASN A 85 -14.31 17.91 24.63
CA ASN A 85 -14.66 17.92 23.21
C ASN A 85 -14.41 19.29 22.55
N ILE A 86 -14.69 20.40 23.24
CA ILE A 86 -14.38 21.77 22.76
C ILE A 86 -12.88 21.94 22.54
N ALA A 87 -12.04 21.52 23.50
CA ALA A 87 -10.59 21.59 23.37
C ALA A 87 -10.05 20.67 22.26
N LEU A 88 -10.63 19.48 22.07
CA LEU A 88 -10.29 18.57 20.97
C LEU A 88 -10.64 19.16 19.59
N GLN A 89 -11.81 19.78 19.45
CA GLN A 89 -12.21 20.48 18.21
C GLN A 89 -11.28 21.67 17.91
N ALA A 90 -10.86 22.41 18.95
CA ALA A 90 -9.82 23.45 18.86
C ALA A 90 -8.41 22.93 18.58
N ARG A 91 -8.20 21.60 18.55
CA ARG A 91 -6.88 20.92 18.49
C ARG A 91 -5.93 21.26 19.66
N ALA A 92 -6.48 21.76 20.76
CA ALA A 92 -5.74 22.20 21.94
C ALA A 92 -5.49 21.03 22.91
N GLY A 93 -4.55 20.14 22.56
CA GLY A 93 -4.27 18.90 23.28
C GLY A 93 -4.05 19.06 24.80
N ASP A 94 -3.20 20.00 25.22
CA ASP A 94 -2.95 20.23 26.66
C ASP A 94 -4.16 20.83 27.40
N GLN A 95 -5.06 21.55 26.72
CA GLN A 95 -6.33 21.99 27.31
C GLN A 95 -7.31 20.81 27.48
N ALA A 96 -7.41 19.92 26.49
CA ALA A 96 -8.21 18.70 26.60
C ALA A 96 -7.71 17.81 27.76
N LEU A 97 -6.39 17.65 27.88
CA LEU A 97 -5.77 16.90 28.97
C LEU A 97 -6.00 17.57 30.34
N MET A 98 -5.93 18.91 30.42
CA MET A 98 -6.24 19.66 31.65
C MET A 98 -7.69 19.46 32.09
N ALA A 99 -8.64 19.51 31.16
CA ALA A 99 -10.06 19.28 31.44
C ALA A 99 -10.34 17.83 31.87
N ALA A 100 -9.74 16.85 31.20
CA ALA A 100 -9.87 15.44 31.56
C ALA A 100 -9.25 15.12 32.94
N ARG A 101 -8.13 15.77 33.30
CA ARG A 101 -7.55 15.69 34.65
C ARG A 101 -8.47 16.29 35.71
N ALA A 102 -9.00 17.49 35.47
CA ALA A 102 -9.96 18.12 36.37
C ALA A 102 -11.24 17.27 36.56
N TRP A 103 -11.69 16.56 35.51
CA TRP A 103 -12.80 15.60 35.59
C TRP A 103 -12.44 14.40 36.48
N ALA A 104 -11.27 13.80 36.27
CA ALA A 104 -10.79 12.66 37.06
C ALA A 104 -10.53 13.03 38.54
N GLU A 105 -10.14 14.27 38.82
CA GLU A 105 -10.00 14.84 40.16
C GLU A 105 -11.36 15.09 40.83
N ALA A 106 -12.33 15.68 40.11
CA ALA A 106 -13.68 15.94 40.61
C ALA A 106 -14.54 14.68 40.75
N ARG A 107 -14.28 13.64 39.95
CA ARG A 107 -14.95 12.33 39.97
C ARG A 107 -13.93 11.19 39.99
N PRO A 108 -13.26 10.91 41.13
CA PRO A 108 -12.24 9.86 41.22
C PRO A 108 -12.73 8.45 40.86
N GLY A 109 -14.04 8.18 40.99
CA GLY A 109 -14.68 6.92 40.60
C GLY A 109 -15.10 6.80 39.13
N SER A 110 -14.95 7.85 38.32
CA SER A 110 -15.42 7.86 36.93
C SER A 110 -14.45 7.15 36.00
N ALA A 111 -14.83 5.98 35.48
CA ALA A 111 -14.02 5.23 34.53
C ALA A 111 -13.80 6.02 33.23
N ASP A 112 -14.84 6.65 32.69
CA ASP A 112 -14.77 7.50 31.51
C ASP A 112 -13.70 8.61 31.67
N ALA A 113 -13.60 9.24 32.84
CA ALA A 113 -12.63 10.30 33.11
C ALA A 113 -11.19 9.81 33.00
N HIS A 114 -10.85 8.73 33.73
CA HIS A 114 -9.49 8.16 33.69
C HIS A 114 -9.16 7.57 32.31
N GLN A 115 -10.13 6.95 31.63
CA GLN A 115 -9.97 6.48 30.26
C GLN A 115 -9.67 7.63 29.30
N THR A 116 -10.39 8.76 29.43
CA THR A 116 -10.15 9.97 28.64
C THR A 116 -8.73 10.50 28.86
N VAL A 117 -8.25 10.55 30.11
CA VAL A 117 -6.86 10.94 30.44
C VAL A 117 -5.85 9.99 29.77
N VAL A 118 -6.04 8.67 29.85
CA VAL A 118 -5.15 7.67 29.22
C VAL A 118 -5.12 7.84 27.69
N GLN A 119 -6.27 8.02 27.05
CA GLN A 119 -6.37 8.22 25.60
C GLN A 119 -5.69 9.51 25.14
N LEU A 120 -5.88 10.62 25.86
CA LEU A 120 -5.24 11.90 25.54
C LEU A 120 -3.71 11.83 25.72
N LEU A 121 -3.23 11.21 26.80
CA LEU A 121 -1.79 11.01 27.01
C LEU A 121 -1.15 10.13 25.93
N ALA A 122 -1.85 9.11 25.44
CA ALA A 122 -1.38 8.30 24.32
C ALA A 122 -1.35 9.09 23.00
N LEU A 123 -2.42 9.85 22.70
CA LEU A 123 -2.52 10.73 21.53
C LEU A 123 -1.42 11.80 21.50
N MET A 124 -1.04 12.31 22.67
CA MET A 124 0.03 13.30 22.86
C MET A 124 1.44 12.67 22.98
N ASN A 125 1.55 11.34 22.86
CA ASN A 125 2.78 10.57 23.05
C ASN A 125 3.51 10.87 24.38
N LYS A 126 2.77 10.86 25.50
CA LYS A 126 3.25 11.06 26.87
C LYS A 126 3.17 9.74 27.69
N PRO A 127 3.82 8.63 27.29
CA PRO A 127 3.64 7.33 27.92
C PRO A 127 4.03 7.30 29.40
N ALA A 128 5.04 8.09 29.81
CA ALA A 128 5.49 8.16 31.20
C ALA A 128 4.44 8.68 32.19
N GLU A 129 3.41 9.41 31.70
CA GLU A 129 2.34 9.95 32.54
C GLU A 129 1.11 9.02 32.62
N VAL A 130 1.04 7.95 31.83
CA VAL A 130 -0.08 6.99 31.78
C VAL A 130 -0.20 6.01 32.96
N PRO A 131 0.89 5.57 33.64
CA PRO A 131 0.80 4.51 34.66
C PRO A 131 -0.17 4.77 35.82
N GLN A 132 -0.23 6.01 36.34
CA GLN A 132 -1.08 6.35 37.49
C GLN A 132 -2.56 6.52 37.10
N PRO A 133 -2.93 7.19 35.98
CA PRO A 133 -4.30 7.15 35.46
C PRO A 133 -4.77 5.74 35.11
N LEU A 134 -3.92 4.92 34.45
CA LEU A 134 -4.25 3.54 34.10
C LEU A 134 -4.49 2.65 35.33
N THR A 135 -3.66 2.77 36.36
CA THR A 135 -3.81 2.04 37.65
C THR A 135 -5.05 2.49 38.44
N THR A 136 -5.62 3.65 38.12
CA THR A 136 -6.88 4.13 38.70
C THR A 136 -8.06 3.67 37.87
N LEU A 137 -7.99 3.80 36.53
CA LEU A 137 -8.96 3.27 35.57
C LEU A 137 -9.26 1.79 35.81
N LEU A 138 -8.23 0.93 35.86
CA LEU A 138 -8.40 -0.52 36.05
C LEU A 138 -9.00 -0.89 37.43
N ARG A 139 -9.01 0.04 38.39
CA ARG A 139 -9.61 -0.15 39.72
C ARG A 139 -11.09 0.23 39.74
N VAL A 140 -11.45 1.32 39.06
CA VAL A 140 -12.83 1.86 39.06
C VAL A 140 -13.70 1.32 37.93
N ALA A 141 -13.09 0.85 36.83
CA ALA A 141 -13.82 0.26 35.71
C ALA A 141 -14.55 -1.04 36.12
N PRO A 142 -15.75 -1.30 35.56
CA PRO A 142 -16.47 -2.57 35.69
C PRO A 142 -15.59 -3.77 35.32
N GLU A 143 -15.69 -4.87 36.07
CA GLU A 143 -14.75 -5.99 35.98
C GLU A 143 -14.69 -6.60 34.57
N LEU A 144 -15.84 -6.72 33.92
CA LEU A 144 -16.00 -7.23 32.55
C LEU A 144 -15.31 -6.36 31.47
N GLN A 145 -15.05 -5.08 31.76
CA GLN A 145 -14.43 -4.14 30.82
C GLN A 145 -12.90 -4.09 30.95
N ARG A 146 -12.36 -4.40 32.15
CA ARG A 146 -10.92 -4.30 32.45
C ARG A 146 -10.00 -5.06 31.47
N PRO A 147 -10.32 -6.29 30.99
CA PRO A 147 -9.48 -6.97 29.99
C PRO A 147 -9.40 -6.19 28.67
N GLY A 148 -10.52 -5.66 28.18
CA GLY A 148 -10.57 -4.88 26.94
C GLY A 148 -9.80 -3.55 27.03
N LEU A 149 -9.86 -2.90 28.19
CA LEU A 149 -9.08 -1.69 28.47
C LEU A 149 -7.56 -1.95 28.43
N ILE A 150 -7.13 -3.12 28.91
CA ILE A 150 -5.73 -3.56 28.84
C ILE A 150 -5.31 -3.85 27.39
N VAL A 151 -6.07 -4.71 26.68
CA VAL A 151 -5.76 -5.13 25.29
C VAL A 151 -5.80 -3.97 24.29
N ALA A 152 -6.54 -2.88 24.57
CA ALA A 152 -6.56 -1.68 23.74
C ALA A 152 -5.24 -0.88 23.75
N LEU A 153 -4.42 -0.97 24.79
CA LEU A 153 -3.24 -0.10 25.01
C LEU A 153 -2.25 -0.06 23.83
N PRO A 154 -1.84 -1.18 23.19
CA PRO A 154 -0.85 -1.15 22.12
C PRO A 154 -1.36 -0.42 20.86
N ARG A 155 -2.69 -0.40 20.65
CA ARG A 155 -3.32 0.33 19.53
C ARG A 155 -3.28 1.84 19.76
N LEU A 156 -3.43 2.31 21.01
CA LEU A 156 -3.31 3.73 21.36
C LEU A 156 -1.89 4.27 21.07
N PHE A 157 -0.87 3.42 21.22
CA PHE A 157 0.54 3.76 20.99
C PHE A 157 1.11 3.31 19.64
N GLN A 158 0.29 2.83 18.70
CA GLN A 158 0.74 2.28 17.40
C GLN A 158 1.58 3.26 16.56
N ARG A 159 1.43 4.57 16.79
CA ARG A 159 2.18 5.65 16.10
C ARG A 159 3.23 6.33 16.97
N SER A 160 3.62 5.72 18.09
CA SER A 160 4.66 6.27 18.96
C SER A 160 6.04 6.24 18.28
N PRO A 161 6.81 7.34 18.27
CA PRO A 161 8.19 7.35 17.79
C PRO A 161 9.17 6.63 18.75
N ASP A 162 8.76 6.31 19.98
CA ASP A 162 9.57 5.51 20.92
C ASP A 162 8.72 4.41 21.60
N PRO A 163 8.54 3.25 20.94
CA PRO A 163 7.86 2.10 21.53
C PRO A 163 8.60 1.51 22.76
N LYS A 164 9.90 1.78 22.94
CA LYS A 164 10.66 1.29 24.11
C LYS A 164 10.29 2.08 25.35
N ALA A 165 10.10 3.39 25.25
CA ALA A 165 9.54 4.21 26.33
C ALA A 165 8.11 3.77 26.70
N VAL A 166 7.28 3.39 25.72
CA VAL A 166 5.93 2.84 25.97
C VAL A 166 6.01 1.52 26.75
N LEU A 167 6.84 0.57 26.32
CA LEU A 167 7.05 -0.70 27.02
C LEU A 167 7.58 -0.49 28.45
N ALA A 168 8.54 0.42 28.63
CA ALA A 168 9.13 0.72 29.93
C ALA A 168 8.12 1.35 30.90
N ALA A 169 7.27 2.26 30.43
CA ALA A 169 6.27 2.92 31.27
C ALA A 169 5.10 1.98 31.64
N LEU A 170 4.55 1.23 30.68
CA LEU A 170 3.36 0.40 30.90
C LEU A 170 3.68 -0.98 31.49
N GLY A 171 4.88 -1.51 31.24
CA GLY A 171 5.32 -2.84 31.69
C GLY A 171 5.04 -3.13 33.17
N PRO A 172 5.47 -2.28 34.12
CA PRO A 172 5.23 -2.51 35.55
C PRO A 172 3.75 -2.58 35.94
N VAL A 173 2.89 -1.75 35.33
CA VAL A 173 1.44 -1.74 35.59
C VAL A 173 0.78 -3.02 35.09
N LEU A 174 1.22 -3.52 33.94
CA LEU A 174 0.74 -4.78 33.36
C LEU A 174 1.27 -6.00 34.12
N GLN A 175 2.54 -5.99 34.53
CA GLN A 175 3.16 -7.07 35.31
C GLN A 175 2.51 -7.24 36.70
N ALA A 176 1.93 -6.17 37.26
CA ALA A 176 1.19 -6.22 38.52
C ALA A 176 -0.22 -6.86 38.40
N GLN A 177 -0.73 -7.13 37.18
CA GLN A 177 -2.06 -7.71 37.00
C GLN A 177 -2.06 -9.22 37.25
N THR A 178 -3.03 -9.68 38.04
CA THR A 178 -3.17 -11.09 38.46
C THR A 178 -4.59 -11.60 38.25
N GLY A 179 -4.82 -12.89 38.50
CA GLY A 179 -6.14 -13.50 38.36
C GLY A 179 -6.70 -13.37 36.92
N PRO A 180 -8.00 -13.06 36.75
CA PRO A 180 -8.64 -12.92 35.43
C PRO A 180 -7.99 -11.88 34.49
N LEU A 181 -7.22 -10.92 35.01
CA LEU A 181 -6.57 -9.91 34.18
C LEU A 181 -5.19 -10.34 33.65
N LYS A 182 -4.63 -11.44 34.16
CA LYS A 182 -3.29 -11.90 33.79
C LYS A 182 -3.14 -12.23 32.29
N PRO A 183 -4.07 -12.95 31.61
CA PRO A 183 -3.93 -13.25 30.18
C PRO A 183 -3.87 -11.98 29.32
N ALA A 184 -4.82 -11.05 29.51
CA ALA A 184 -4.85 -9.75 28.82
C ALA A 184 -3.55 -8.94 29.05
N ALA A 185 -3.02 -8.96 30.28
CA ALA A 185 -1.78 -8.25 30.61
C ALA A 185 -0.51 -8.91 30.04
N LEU A 186 -0.48 -10.24 29.91
CA LEU A 186 0.59 -10.97 29.20
C LEU A 186 0.54 -10.66 27.70
N PHE A 187 -0.63 -10.78 27.07
CA PHE A 187 -0.83 -10.46 25.65
C PHE A 187 -0.38 -9.03 25.34
N THR A 188 -0.78 -8.07 26.19
CA THR A 188 -0.46 -6.65 26.02
C THR A 188 1.03 -6.38 26.20
N GLN A 189 1.69 -6.99 27.18
CA GLN A 189 3.15 -6.87 27.32
C GLN A 189 3.89 -7.50 26.14
N ALA A 190 3.46 -8.67 25.66
CA ALA A 190 4.06 -9.32 24.50
C ALA A 190 3.93 -8.45 23.25
N ARG A 191 2.75 -7.86 23.02
CA ARG A 191 2.50 -6.93 21.90
C ARG A 191 3.36 -5.66 21.99
N LEU A 192 3.50 -5.07 23.18
CA LEU A 192 4.39 -3.93 23.40
C LEU A 192 5.87 -4.29 23.22
N ALA A 193 6.27 -5.51 23.60
CA ALA A 193 7.63 -6.02 23.39
C ALA A 193 7.94 -6.24 21.90
N ILE A 194 7.01 -6.80 21.11
CA ILE A 194 7.12 -6.87 19.64
C ILE A 194 7.31 -5.47 19.05
N ASN A 195 6.44 -4.51 19.41
CA ASN A 195 6.53 -3.13 18.92
C ASN A 195 7.85 -2.44 19.30
N ALA A 196 8.49 -2.86 20.40
CA ALA A 196 9.77 -2.34 20.89
C ALA A 196 11.01 -3.08 20.32
N GLY A 197 10.83 -4.17 19.57
CA GLY A 197 11.92 -5.06 19.13
C GLY A 197 12.55 -5.89 20.26
N ASP A 198 11.86 -6.04 21.39
CA ASP A 198 12.27 -6.86 22.54
C ASP A 198 11.79 -8.31 22.34
N ASN A 199 12.30 -8.94 21.28
CA ASN A 199 11.76 -10.18 20.73
C ASN A 199 11.87 -11.38 21.69
N GLU A 200 12.96 -11.48 22.46
CA GLU A 200 13.13 -12.58 23.42
C GLU A 200 12.16 -12.46 24.60
N ARG A 201 11.89 -11.23 25.07
CA ARG A 201 10.85 -10.98 26.08
C ARG A 201 9.45 -11.24 25.52
N ALA A 202 9.17 -10.81 24.29
CA ALA A 202 7.91 -11.11 23.61
C ALA A 202 7.67 -12.62 23.52
N LEU A 203 8.69 -13.40 23.15
CA LEU A 203 8.64 -14.86 23.09
C LEU A 203 8.37 -15.49 24.47
N ALA A 204 9.05 -15.02 25.52
CA ALA A 204 8.86 -15.51 26.88
C ALA A 204 7.43 -15.27 27.39
N LEU A 205 6.90 -14.05 27.19
CA LEU A 205 5.52 -13.68 27.56
C LEU A 205 4.48 -14.46 26.76
N THR A 206 4.73 -14.69 25.46
CA THR A 206 3.85 -15.49 24.59
C THR A 206 3.81 -16.96 25.02
N ARG A 207 4.95 -17.51 25.46
CA ARG A 207 5.01 -18.86 26.05
C ARG A 207 4.28 -18.96 27.38
N GLU A 208 4.38 -17.95 28.25
CA GLU A 208 3.62 -17.91 29.50
C GLU A 208 2.11 -17.82 29.23
N LEU A 209 1.68 -17.01 28.26
CA LEU A 209 0.28 -16.92 27.85
C LEU A 209 -0.23 -18.26 27.28
N ALA A 210 0.52 -18.89 26.37
CA ALA A 210 0.16 -20.20 25.80
C ALA A 210 0.02 -21.31 26.87
N ALA A 211 0.78 -21.23 27.96
CA ALA A 211 0.67 -22.16 29.09
C ALA A 211 -0.49 -21.82 30.04
N LEU A 212 -0.88 -20.54 30.13
CA LEU A 212 -1.97 -20.06 30.99
C LEU A 212 -3.36 -20.24 30.34
N THR A 213 -3.44 -20.13 29.02
CA THR A 213 -4.68 -20.26 28.22
C THR A 213 -4.47 -21.22 27.04
N PRO A 214 -4.37 -22.55 27.28
CA PRO A 214 -3.97 -23.53 26.26
C PRO A 214 -4.93 -23.68 25.07
N ASP A 215 -6.20 -23.31 25.25
CA ASP A 215 -7.25 -23.38 24.23
C ASP A 215 -7.46 -22.06 23.46
N ASP A 216 -6.79 -20.98 23.87
CA ASP A 216 -6.95 -19.63 23.30
C ASP A 216 -6.02 -19.40 22.09
N ASP A 217 -6.47 -18.64 21.08
CA ASP A 217 -5.70 -18.31 19.89
C ASP A 217 -4.89 -16.99 20.04
N ASP A 218 -5.11 -16.19 21.08
CA ASP A 218 -4.37 -14.94 21.37
C ASP A 218 -2.84 -15.15 21.40
N ALA A 219 -2.39 -16.23 22.04
CA ALA A 219 -0.98 -16.61 22.08
C ALA A 219 -0.43 -17.05 20.71
N MET A 220 -1.28 -17.63 19.87
CA MET A 220 -0.90 -18.06 18.52
C MET A 220 -0.82 -16.88 17.56
N GLN A 221 -1.68 -15.86 17.69
CA GLN A 221 -1.55 -14.61 16.95
C GLN A 221 -0.20 -13.95 17.25
N LEU A 222 0.17 -13.84 18.53
CA LEU A 222 1.47 -13.30 18.95
C LEU A 222 2.65 -14.12 18.39
N ALA A 223 2.55 -15.46 18.42
CA ALA A 223 3.60 -16.32 17.87
C ALA A 223 3.77 -16.18 16.35
N VAL A 224 2.67 -16.02 15.60
CA VAL A 224 2.70 -15.77 14.15
C VAL A 224 3.30 -14.41 13.83
N ASP A 225 2.89 -13.35 14.54
CA ASP A 225 3.40 -11.99 14.32
C ASP A 225 4.89 -11.85 14.70
N LEU A 226 5.38 -12.69 15.63
CA LEU A 226 6.76 -12.72 16.10
C LEU A 226 7.68 -13.57 15.20
N LEU A 227 7.15 -14.55 14.47
CA LEU A 227 7.91 -15.51 13.66
C LEU A 227 8.94 -14.88 12.69
N PRO A 228 8.65 -13.78 11.95
CA PRO A 228 9.60 -13.21 11.00
C PRO A 228 10.83 -12.56 11.63
N VAL A 229 10.82 -12.32 12.95
CA VAL A 229 11.91 -11.65 13.69
C VAL A 229 12.46 -12.45 14.87
N GLU A 230 11.82 -13.57 15.23
CA GLU A 230 12.29 -14.55 16.21
C GLU A 230 11.75 -15.96 15.87
N PRO A 231 12.51 -16.75 15.07
CA PRO A 231 12.11 -18.08 14.63
C PRO A 231 11.77 -19.08 15.75
N LYS A 232 12.27 -18.87 16.99
CA LYS A 232 11.93 -19.73 18.14
C LYS A 232 10.43 -19.70 18.52
N ALA A 233 9.64 -18.80 17.93
CA ALA A 233 8.18 -18.76 18.03
C ALA A 233 7.48 -19.91 17.27
N GLU A 234 8.09 -20.45 16.21
CA GLU A 234 7.55 -21.49 15.33
C GLU A 234 7.12 -22.76 16.08
N ALA A 235 7.83 -23.10 17.16
CA ALA A 235 7.54 -24.26 18.00
C ALA A 235 6.15 -24.21 18.65
N LEU A 236 5.65 -23.02 19.00
CA LEU A 236 4.30 -22.84 19.56
C LEU A 236 3.22 -23.12 18.50
N ILE A 237 3.37 -22.48 17.33
CA ILE A 237 2.47 -22.62 16.19
C ILE A 237 2.41 -24.08 15.74
N SER A 238 3.58 -24.72 15.62
CA SER A 238 3.71 -26.11 15.19
C SER A 238 3.06 -27.08 16.18
N ALA A 239 3.25 -26.88 17.50
CA ALA A 239 2.62 -27.71 18.52
C ALA A 239 1.08 -27.59 18.48
N ARG A 240 0.54 -26.37 18.38
CA ARG A 240 -0.92 -26.15 18.26
C ARG A 240 -1.49 -26.76 16.97
N LEU A 241 -0.80 -26.63 15.83
CA LEU A 241 -1.23 -27.22 14.55
C LEU A 241 -1.06 -28.74 14.46
N GLN A 242 -0.24 -29.36 15.33
CA GLN A 242 -0.17 -30.81 15.52
C GLN A 242 -1.30 -31.33 16.41
N GLN A 243 -1.63 -30.61 17.48
CA GLN A 243 -2.74 -30.93 18.39
C GLN A 243 -4.10 -30.75 17.71
N ASN A 244 -4.30 -29.62 17.02
CA ASN A 244 -5.55 -29.22 16.38
C ASN A 244 -5.34 -28.94 14.86
N PRO A 245 -5.18 -29.98 14.00
CA PRO A 245 -4.90 -29.79 12.57
C PRO A 245 -5.94 -28.96 11.81
N GLY A 246 -7.18 -28.92 12.30
CA GLY A 246 -8.32 -28.17 11.75
C GLY A 246 -8.30 -26.65 11.98
N GLN A 247 -7.30 -26.08 12.67
CA GLN A 247 -7.16 -24.63 12.79
C GLN A 247 -6.67 -23.98 11.49
N HIS A 248 -7.52 -23.98 10.46
CA HIS A 248 -7.21 -23.47 9.11
C HIS A 248 -6.81 -21.98 9.12
N ALA A 249 -7.45 -21.17 9.97
CA ALA A 249 -7.11 -19.75 10.14
C ALA A 249 -5.65 -19.57 10.63
N LEU A 250 -5.24 -20.34 11.65
CA LEU A 250 -3.86 -20.34 12.15
C LEU A 250 -2.88 -20.84 11.09
N ARG A 251 -3.17 -21.95 10.40
CA ARG A 251 -2.29 -22.45 9.33
C ARG A 251 -2.13 -21.45 8.18
N GLN A 252 -3.18 -20.71 7.83
CA GLN A 252 -3.09 -19.64 6.82
C GLN A 252 -2.27 -18.43 7.30
N ALA A 253 -2.41 -18.06 8.57
CA ALA A 253 -1.61 -16.97 9.17
C ALA A 253 -0.11 -17.37 9.25
N TYR A 254 0.16 -18.60 9.68
CA TYR A 254 1.49 -19.20 9.72
C TYR A 254 2.15 -19.25 8.33
N ALA A 255 1.44 -19.73 7.30
CA ALA A 255 1.94 -19.76 5.93
C ALA A 255 2.32 -18.36 5.41
N ARG A 256 1.56 -17.31 5.78
CA ARG A 256 1.89 -15.91 5.43
C ARG A 256 3.13 -15.41 6.17
N ALA A 257 3.29 -15.73 7.45
CA ALA A 257 4.50 -15.38 8.21
C ALA A 257 5.75 -16.11 7.69
N LEU A 258 5.63 -17.35 7.20
CA LEU A 258 6.71 -18.05 6.50
C LEU A 258 7.16 -17.32 5.22
N ILE A 259 6.23 -16.75 4.43
CA ILE A 259 6.59 -15.91 3.26
C ILE A 259 7.37 -14.67 3.70
N GLN A 260 6.91 -13.96 4.74
CA GLN A 260 7.61 -12.81 5.32
C GLN A 260 9.00 -13.20 5.86
N SER A 261 9.15 -14.42 6.38
CA SER A 261 10.41 -15.01 6.85
C SER A 261 11.32 -15.51 5.70
N GLN A 262 11.02 -15.19 4.44
CA GLN A 262 11.72 -15.66 3.24
C GLN A 262 11.77 -17.21 3.09
N ARG A 263 10.75 -17.92 3.58
CA ARG A 263 10.60 -19.39 3.52
C ARG A 263 9.42 -19.85 2.62
N PRO A 264 9.38 -19.46 1.33
CA PRO A 264 8.24 -19.75 0.45
C PRO A 264 7.99 -21.26 0.23
N ALA A 265 9.04 -22.08 0.18
CA ALA A 265 8.90 -23.55 0.01
C ALA A 265 8.12 -24.21 1.17
N GLU A 266 8.21 -23.67 2.38
CA GLU A 266 7.46 -24.15 3.53
C GLU A 266 6.06 -23.54 3.59
N ALA A 267 5.91 -22.27 3.20
CA ALA A 267 4.59 -21.67 3.00
C ALA A 267 3.75 -22.47 1.98
N ALA A 268 4.36 -22.92 0.87
CA ALA A 268 3.70 -23.78 -0.11
C ALA A 268 3.25 -25.12 0.50
N ARG A 269 4.05 -25.75 1.37
CA ARG A 269 3.66 -26.96 2.11
C ARG A 269 2.42 -26.71 2.98
N GLU A 270 2.39 -25.62 3.74
CA GLU A 270 1.24 -25.28 4.59
C GLU A 270 -0.01 -24.89 3.79
N PHE A 271 0.14 -24.21 2.64
CA PHE A 271 -0.96 -23.95 1.73
C PHE A 271 -1.49 -25.22 1.04
N ARG A 272 -0.63 -26.20 0.75
CA ARG A 272 -1.06 -27.51 0.21
C ARG A 272 -1.96 -28.27 1.20
N LEU A 273 -1.58 -28.27 2.48
CA LEU A 273 -2.42 -28.81 3.55
C LEU A 273 -3.76 -28.05 3.71
N LEU A 274 -3.79 -26.74 3.45
CA LEU A 274 -5.04 -25.97 3.39
C LEU A 274 -5.91 -26.33 2.17
N THR A 275 -5.32 -26.56 1.01
CA THR A 275 -6.05 -26.98 -0.21
C THR A 275 -6.61 -28.40 -0.09
N GLU A 276 -5.96 -29.29 0.67
CA GLU A 276 -6.46 -30.62 0.99
C GLU A 276 -7.60 -30.57 2.02
N ALA A 277 -7.48 -29.74 3.06
CA ALA A 277 -8.45 -29.68 4.16
C ALA A 277 -9.66 -28.76 3.90
N THR A 278 -9.52 -27.75 3.03
CA THR A 278 -10.60 -26.83 2.62
C THR A 278 -10.77 -26.84 1.10
N PRO A 279 -11.08 -28.00 0.49
CA PRO A 279 -10.95 -28.19 -0.95
C PRO A 279 -11.76 -27.21 -1.78
N ASP A 280 -12.96 -26.80 -1.35
CA ASP A 280 -13.84 -25.89 -2.09
C ASP A 280 -13.43 -24.40 -2.02
N ASN A 281 -12.53 -24.02 -1.10
CA ASN A 281 -12.10 -22.64 -0.92
C ASN A 281 -11.05 -22.23 -1.97
N PRO A 282 -11.30 -21.26 -2.86
CA PRO A 282 -10.33 -20.87 -3.89
C PRO A 282 -9.11 -20.12 -3.37
N ALA A 283 -9.16 -19.50 -2.18
CA ALA A 283 -8.07 -18.62 -1.71
C ALA A 283 -6.76 -19.38 -1.40
N PRO A 284 -6.76 -20.55 -0.71
CA PRO A 284 -5.57 -21.37 -0.56
C PRO A 284 -4.98 -21.85 -1.89
N TRP A 285 -5.81 -22.21 -2.87
CA TRP A 285 -5.36 -22.64 -4.20
C TRP A 285 -4.66 -21.52 -4.97
N LEU A 286 -5.21 -20.29 -4.93
CA LEU A 286 -4.60 -19.11 -5.55
C LEU A 286 -3.26 -18.78 -4.89
N ALA A 287 -3.19 -18.81 -3.56
CA ALA A 287 -1.97 -18.57 -2.80
C ALA A 287 -0.88 -19.62 -3.10
N LEU A 288 -1.24 -20.91 -3.10
CA LEU A 288 -0.34 -21.99 -3.50
C LEU A 288 0.19 -21.79 -4.92
N GLY A 289 -0.70 -21.48 -5.87
CA GLY A 289 -0.35 -21.23 -7.27
C GLY A 289 0.65 -20.09 -7.47
N ALA A 290 0.50 -18.98 -6.73
CA ALA A 290 1.46 -17.88 -6.74
C ALA A 290 2.83 -18.28 -6.17
N ILE A 291 2.86 -18.94 -5.01
CA ILE A 291 4.12 -19.31 -4.33
C ILE A 291 4.90 -20.36 -5.15
N GLU A 292 4.22 -21.36 -5.71
CA GLU A 292 4.86 -22.36 -6.57
C GLU A 292 5.40 -21.73 -7.88
N LEU A 293 4.79 -20.63 -8.35
CA LEU A 293 5.27 -19.88 -9.52
C LEU A 293 6.53 -19.04 -9.20
N ASP A 294 6.60 -18.42 -8.03
CA ASP A 294 7.80 -17.73 -7.55
C ASP A 294 8.95 -18.72 -7.30
N LEU A 295 8.64 -19.94 -6.85
CA LEU A 295 9.56 -21.07 -6.74
C LEU A 295 9.93 -21.71 -8.10
N LYS A 296 9.32 -21.25 -9.20
CA LYS A 296 9.48 -21.79 -10.58
C LYS A 296 9.04 -23.25 -10.76
N HIS A 297 8.20 -23.76 -9.86
CA HIS A 297 7.57 -25.07 -9.96
C HIS A 297 6.35 -25.03 -10.90
N ILE A 298 6.55 -24.63 -12.15
CA ILE A 298 5.48 -24.27 -13.11
C ILE A 298 4.31 -25.30 -13.17
N PRO A 299 4.53 -26.62 -13.23
CA PRO A 299 3.42 -27.59 -13.28
C PRO A 299 2.58 -27.64 -12.00
N ALA A 300 3.18 -27.39 -10.83
CA ALA A 300 2.46 -27.32 -9.56
C ALA A 300 1.67 -26.00 -9.44
N ALA A 301 2.28 -24.90 -9.91
CA ALA A 301 1.61 -23.61 -10.01
C ALA A 301 0.37 -23.66 -10.90
N GLU A 302 0.51 -24.16 -12.15
CA GLU A 302 -0.60 -24.30 -13.10
C GLU A 302 -1.72 -25.19 -12.56
N ALA A 303 -1.40 -26.33 -11.94
CA ALA A 303 -2.38 -27.22 -11.33
C ALA A 303 -3.18 -26.51 -10.21
N ALA A 304 -2.50 -25.81 -9.30
CA ALA A 304 -3.15 -25.08 -8.21
C ALA A 304 -4.00 -23.91 -8.73
N LEU A 305 -3.51 -23.17 -9.73
CA LEU A 305 -4.23 -22.07 -10.36
C LEU A 305 -5.50 -22.56 -11.11
N HIS A 306 -5.44 -23.70 -11.80
CA HIS A 306 -6.60 -24.29 -12.45
C HIS A 306 -7.66 -24.78 -11.46
N GLU A 307 -7.27 -25.37 -10.33
CA GLU A 307 -8.24 -25.71 -9.27
C GLU A 307 -8.80 -24.44 -8.59
N ALA A 308 -8.01 -23.36 -8.40
CA ALA A 308 -8.53 -22.07 -7.94
C ALA A 308 -9.62 -21.52 -8.89
N LEU A 309 -9.31 -21.46 -10.19
CA LEU A 309 -10.22 -20.98 -11.25
C LEU A 309 -11.55 -21.74 -11.23
N LYS A 310 -11.50 -23.07 -11.26
CA LYS A 310 -12.65 -23.98 -11.24
C LYS A 310 -13.65 -23.72 -10.10
N ARG A 311 -13.19 -23.15 -8.98
CA ARG A 311 -14.03 -22.74 -7.84
C ARG A 311 -14.51 -21.29 -7.95
N LEU A 312 -13.69 -20.40 -8.50
CA LEU A 312 -14.05 -19.00 -8.78
C LEU A 312 -15.04 -18.85 -9.94
N ASP A 313 -15.12 -19.84 -10.84
CA ASP A 313 -16.10 -19.95 -11.93
C ASP A 313 -17.48 -20.46 -11.46
N THR A 314 -17.60 -20.93 -10.21
CA THR A 314 -18.92 -21.29 -9.65
C THR A 314 -19.79 -20.04 -9.45
N PRO A 315 -21.09 -20.06 -9.78
CA PRO A 315 -21.97 -18.92 -9.60
C PRO A 315 -21.98 -18.41 -8.16
N ALA A 316 -21.70 -17.12 -7.99
CA ALA A 316 -21.69 -16.47 -6.68
C ALA A 316 -23.11 -16.30 -6.15
N ALA A 317 -23.51 -17.11 -5.17
CA ALA A 317 -24.84 -17.07 -4.54
C ALA A 317 -24.90 -16.02 -3.39
N GLY A 318 -24.23 -14.88 -3.57
CA GLY A 318 -23.89 -13.95 -2.48
C GLY A 318 -23.96 -12.47 -2.86
N SER A 319 -23.40 -11.63 -1.99
CA SER A 319 -23.43 -10.16 -2.14
C SER A 319 -22.55 -9.66 -3.30
N ASP A 320 -22.83 -8.42 -3.76
CA ASP A 320 -21.98 -7.66 -4.68
C ASP A 320 -20.48 -7.70 -4.33
N SER A 321 -20.14 -7.71 -3.03
CA SER A 321 -18.76 -7.81 -2.55
C SER A 321 -18.15 -9.20 -2.80
N GLU A 322 -18.90 -10.29 -2.70
CA GLU A 322 -18.43 -11.63 -3.08
C GLU A 322 -18.33 -11.77 -4.61
N ILE A 323 -19.31 -11.23 -5.35
CA ILE A 323 -19.29 -11.21 -6.83
C ILE A 323 -18.02 -10.51 -7.34
N ARG A 324 -17.70 -9.33 -6.78
CA ARG A 324 -16.45 -8.60 -7.09
C ARG A 324 -15.21 -9.38 -6.67
N ALA A 325 -15.13 -9.85 -5.42
CA ALA A 325 -13.95 -10.59 -4.94
C ALA A 325 -13.67 -11.88 -5.75
N ARG A 326 -14.70 -12.56 -6.26
CA ARG A 326 -14.54 -13.69 -7.19
C ARG A 326 -14.05 -13.27 -8.57
N ALA A 327 -14.53 -12.14 -9.11
CA ALA A 327 -14.03 -11.59 -10.37
C ALA A 327 -12.56 -11.15 -10.28
N ASP A 328 -12.20 -10.43 -9.21
CA ASP A 328 -10.81 -10.05 -8.90
C ASP A 328 -9.92 -11.30 -8.74
N GLY A 329 -10.44 -12.35 -8.09
CA GLY A 329 -9.81 -13.67 -8.01
C GLY A 329 -9.53 -14.29 -9.38
N ARG A 330 -10.52 -14.33 -10.29
CA ARG A 330 -10.34 -14.88 -11.65
C ARG A 330 -9.32 -14.07 -12.45
N ARG A 331 -9.38 -12.74 -12.38
CA ARG A 331 -8.39 -11.83 -12.98
C ARG A 331 -6.97 -12.17 -12.52
N ASN A 332 -6.77 -12.30 -11.21
CA ASN A 332 -5.45 -12.63 -10.66
C ASN A 332 -4.96 -14.02 -11.09
N VAL A 333 -5.85 -15.02 -11.15
CA VAL A 333 -5.51 -16.37 -11.63
C VAL A 333 -5.13 -16.37 -13.11
N TRP A 334 -5.82 -15.64 -13.98
CA TRP A 334 -5.46 -15.54 -15.40
C TRP A 334 -4.12 -14.81 -15.64
N LEU A 335 -3.82 -13.78 -14.84
CA LEU A 335 -2.51 -13.11 -14.87
C LEU A 335 -1.37 -14.07 -14.47
N LEU A 336 -1.57 -14.85 -13.39
CA LEU A 336 -0.58 -15.84 -12.93
C LEU A 336 -0.42 -17.01 -13.92
N LEU A 337 -1.51 -17.48 -14.54
CA LEU A 337 -1.45 -18.49 -15.60
C LEU A 337 -0.71 -17.98 -16.85
N SER A 338 -0.85 -16.69 -17.19
CA SER A 338 -0.01 -16.09 -18.25
C SER A 338 1.46 -16.11 -17.88
N GLN A 339 1.81 -15.69 -16.66
CA GLN A 339 3.19 -15.69 -16.18
C GLN A 339 3.80 -17.10 -16.13
N ALA A 340 3.03 -18.11 -15.74
CA ALA A 340 3.42 -19.52 -15.81
C ALA A 340 3.72 -19.98 -17.24
N ALA A 341 2.81 -19.67 -18.18
CA ALA A 341 2.98 -19.97 -19.60
C ALA A 341 4.19 -19.24 -20.22
N GLU A 342 4.47 -17.99 -19.83
CA GLU A 342 5.69 -17.28 -20.25
C GLU A 342 6.97 -17.94 -19.71
N GLN A 343 7.00 -18.32 -18.44
CA GLN A 343 8.19 -18.94 -17.83
C GLN A 343 8.56 -20.29 -18.46
N ARG A 344 7.57 -21.05 -18.97
CA ARG A 344 7.80 -22.27 -19.77
C ARG A 344 8.02 -22.02 -21.27
N GLY A 345 8.02 -20.76 -21.72
CA GLY A 345 8.23 -20.36 -23.12
C GLY A 345 7.01 -20.47 -24.04
N ASP A 346 5.83 -20.80 -23.52
CA ASP A 346 4.59 -20.94 -24.29
C ASP A 346 3.86 -19.59 -24.42
N LEU A 347 4.39 -18.75 -25.30
CA LEU A 347 3.85 -17.42 -25.60
C LEU A 347 2.39 -17.43 -26.05
N LYS A 348 1.94 -18.56 -26.64
CA LYS A 348 0.57 -18.73 -27.14
C LYS A 348 -0.40 -18.99 -25.99
N ALA A 349 -0.05 -19.88 -25.05
CA ALA A 349 -0.86 -20.06 -23.84
C ALA A 349 -0.85 -18.82 -22.95
N ALA A 350 0.26 -18.07 -22.91
CA ALA A 350 0.34 -16.81 -22.18
C ALA A 350 -0.66 -15.76 -22.71
N GLU A 351 -0.66 -15.51 -24.02
CA GLU A 351 -1.62 -14.59 -24.63
C GLU A 351 -3.08 -15.05 -24.44
N ALA A 352 -3.35 -16.34 -24.64
CA ALA A 352 -4.68 -16.92 -24.45
C ALA A 352 -5.16 -16.97 -22.98
N ALA A 353 -4.26 -16.82 -22.00
CA ALA A 353 -4.61 -16.60 -20.60
C ALA A 353 -4.97 -15.12 -20.37
N LEU A 354 -4.15 -14.18 -20.85
CA LEU A 354 -4.44 -12.74 -20.76
C LEU A 354 -5.72 -12.33 -21.50
N GLN A 355 -6.06 -12.99 -22.61
CA GLN A 355 -7.33 -12.77 -23.34
C GLN A 355 -8.57 -12.97 -22.45
N LYS A 356 -8.46 -13.72 -21.34
CA LYS A 356 -9.54 -14.00 -20.39
C LYS A 356 -9.53 -13.09 -19.15
N VAL A 357 -8.67 -12.08 -19.12
CA VAL A 357 -8.60 -11.12 -18.01
C VAL A 357 -9.67 -10.05 -18.19
N ASP A 358 -10.84 -10.29 -17.60
CA ASP A 358 -11.92 -9.30 -17.50
C ASP A 358 -11.41 -7.97 -16.91
N GLY A 359 -11.73 -6.86 -17.57
CA GLY A 359 -11.35 -5.51 -17.12
C GLY A 359 -9.84 -5.25 -17.09
N GLY A 360 -9.02 -6.03 -17.80
CA GLY A 360 -7.56 -5.91 -17.82
C GLY A 360 -7.06 -4.50 -18.16
N GLY A 361 -7.65 -3.87 -19.17
CA GLY A 361 -7.29 -2.53 -19.65
C GLY A 361 -5.93 -2.52 -20.38
N LEU A 362 -5.45 -1.31 -20.69
CA LEU A 362 -4.29 -1.08 -21.57
C LEU A 362 -3.01 -1.81 -21.12
N GLU A 363 -2.79 -2.06 -19.82
CA GLU A 363 -1.64 -2.84 -19.36
C GLU A 363 -1.70 -4.31 -19.84
N VAL A 364 -2.89 -4.93 -19.76
CA VAL A 364 -3.10 -6.30 -20.23
C VAL A 364 -3.04 -6.37 -21.74
N ASP A 365 -3.65 -5.41 -22.44
CA ASP A 365 -3.59 -5.38 -23.91
C ASP A 365 -2.18 -5.08 -24.43
N PHE A 366 -1.36 -4.30 -23.71
CA PHE A 366 0.07 -4.15 -24.03
C PHE A 366 0.85 -5.45 -23.82
N ARG A 367 0.68 -6.13 -22.67
CA ARG A 367 1.32 -7.46 -22.43
C ARG A 367 0.93 -8.47 -23.51
N ARG A 368 -0.36 -8.51 -23.90
CA ARG A 368 -0.85 -9.35 -25.02
C ARG A 368 -0.22 -8.96 -26.35
N ALA A 369 -0.13 -7.65 -26.64
CA ALA A 369 0.46 -7.16 -27.87
C ALA A 369 1.96 -7.50 -27.97
N SER A 370 2.73 -7.38 -26.88
CA SER A 370 4.14 -7.81 -26.81
C SER A 370 4.27 -9.32 -26.96
N LEU A 371 3.35 -10.13 -26.41
CA LEU A 371 3.32 -11.58 -26.61
C LEU A 371 2.99 -11.97 -28.06
N LEU A 372 2.07 -11.27 -28.73
CA LEU A 372 1.77 -11.45 -30.14
C LEU A 372 2.97 -11.05 -31.01
N ALA A 373 3.61 -9.91 -30.72
CA ALA A 373 4.79 -9.46 -31.44
C ALA A 373 5.98 -10.42 -31.28
N ARG A 374 6.21 -10.99 -30.08
CA ARG A 374 7.19 -12.07 -29.85
C ARG A 374 6.85 -13.38 -30.58
N GLN A 375 5.59 -13.61 -30.94
CA GLN A 375 5.14 -14.70 -31.83
C GLN A 375 5.21 -14.34 -33.33
N GLY A 376 5.77 -13.17 -33.69
CA GLY A 376 5.81 -12.66 -35.07
C GLY A 376 4.48 -12.02 -35.54
N LYS A 377 3.45 -12.00 -34.70
CA LYS A 377 2.10 -11.47 -34.97
C LYS A 377 1.98 -9.98 -34.62
N LEU A 378 3.00 -9.17 -34.93
CA LEU A 378 3.04 -7.73 -34.57
C LEU A 378 1.79 -6.97 -35.06
N ALA A 379 1.28 -7.29 -36.25
CA ALA A 379 0.06 -6.67 -36.80
C ALA A 379 -1.26 -7.09 -36.09
N GLU A 380 -1.27 -8.18 -35.33
CA GLU A 380 -2.37 -8.53 -34.42
C GLU A 380 -2.22 -7.77 -33.09
N GLY A 381 -1.00 -7.76 -32.53
CA GLY A 381 -0.70 -7.04 -31.28
C GLY A 381 -1.02 -5.55 -31.36
N ARG A 382 -0.60 -4.87 -32.44
CA ARG A 382 -0.92 -3.46 -32.70
C ARG A 382 -2.42 -3.15 -32.63
N LYS A 383 -3.29 -4.05 -33.10
CA LYS A 383 -4.76 -3.84 -33.09
C LYS A 383 -5.35 -3.82 -31.68
N LEU A 384 -4.70 -4.45 -30.69
CA LEU A 384 -5.11 -4.38 -29.29
C LEU A 384 -4.80 -3.00 -28.67
N LEU A 385 -3.89 -2.24 -29.29
CA LEU A 385 -3.44 -0.93 -28.83
C LEU A 385 -3.97 0.22 -29.69
N GLN A 386 -4.85 -0.06 -30.65
CA GLN A 386 -5.53 0.98 -31.41
C GLN A 386 -6.67 1.58 -30.58
N PRO A 387 -6.77 2.92 -30.48
CA PRO A 387 -7.81 3.56 -29.70
C PRO A 387 -9.20 3.30 -30.29
N ALA A 388 -10.18 3.01 -29.44
CA ALA A 388 -11.57 2.92 -29.86
C ALA A 388 -12.07 4.26 -30.41
N ALA A 389 -13.06 4.21 -31.32
CA ALA A 389 -13.58 5.41 -31.99
C ALA A 389 -14.24 6.43 -31.03
N ASP A 390 -14.73 5.93 -29.91
CA ASP A 390 -15.35 6.64 -28.79
C ASP A 390 -14.43 6.81 -27.56
N ALA A 391 -13.16 6.38 -27.65
CA ALA A 391 -12.19 6.52 -26.56
C ALA A 391 -11.92 8.00 -26.22
N SER A 392 -11.87 8.30 -24.93
CA SER A 392 -11.51 9.64 -24.45
C SER A 392 -10.11 10.03 -24.93
N ASP A 393 -9.84 11.32 -25.10
CA ASP A 393 -8.53 11.80 -25.57
C ASP A 393 -7.37 11.33 -24.68
N LYS A 394 -7.60 11.18 -23.36
CA LYS A 394 -6.62 10.61 -22.43
C LYS A 394 -6.31 9.15 -22.75
N ASP A 395 -7.33 8.33 -22.96
CA ASP A 395 -7.17 6.91 -23.21
C ASP A 395 -6.61 6.67 -24.62
N ALA A 396 -7.00 7.50 -25.59
CA ALA A 396 -6.48 7.46 -26.94
C ALA A 396 -5.00 7.89 -27.02
N ARG A 397 -4.58 8.90 -26.25
CA ARG A 397 -3.16 9.25 -26.07
C ARG A 397 -2.36 8.07 -25.52
N ALA A 398 -2.87 7.43 -24.47
CA ALA A 398 -2.20 6.30 -23.83
C ALA A 398 -2.07 5.09 -24.77
N ALA A 399 -3.14 4.77 -25.52
CA ALA A 399 -3.15 3.69 -26.50
C ALA A 399 -2.11 3.91 -27.63
N LEU A 400 -2.05 5.12 -28.18
CA LEU A 400 -1.08 5.48 -29.24
C LEU A 400 0.39 5.44 -28.73
N LEU A 401 0.64 5.86 -27.48
CA LEU A 401 1.95 5.70 -26.84
C LEU A 401 2.32 4.22 -26.66
N ALA A 402 1.36 3.38 -26.27
CA ALA A 402 1.57 1.94 -26.13
C ALA A 402 1.86 1.26 -27.50
N GLU A 403 1.13 1.62 -28.57
CA GLU A 403 1.42 1.10 -29.92
C GLU A 403 2.82 1.56 -30.41
N ALA A 404 3.17 2.84 -30.20
CA ALA A 404 4.50 3.35 -30.53
C ALA A 404 5.62 2.65 -29.75
N GLN A 405 5.40 2.34 -28.46
CA GLN A 405 6.34 1.61 -27.61
C GLN A 405 6.54 0.16 -28.09
N LEU A 406 5.45 -0.56 -28.39
CA LEU A 406 5.52 -1.93 -28.92
C LEU A 406 6.36 -1.99 -30.21
N LEU A 407 6.16 -1.02 -31.10
CA LEU A 407 6.91 -0.91 -32.35
C LEU A 407 8.39 -0.60 -32.10
N ARG A 408 8.70 0.25 -31.11
CA ARG A 408 10.07 0.57 -30.68
C ARG A 408 10.81 -0.64 -30.10
N GLU A 409 10.16 -1.42 -29.23
CA GLU A 409 10.71 -2.65 -28.65
C GLU A 409 11.05 -3.69 -29.73
N HIS A 410 10.23 -3.78 -30.79
CA HIS A 410 10.45 -4.68 -31.92
C HIS A 410 11.28 -4.06 -33.07
N ARG A 411 11.99 -2.94 -32.82
CA ARG A 411 12.85 -2.19 -33.78
C ARG A 411 12.15 -1.66 -35.04
N ASP A 412 10.82 -1.63 -35.09
CA ASP A 412 10.05 -0.96 -36.16
C ASP A 412 9.93 0.55 -35.86
N PHE A 413 11.08 1.24 -35.90
CA PHE A 413 11.15 2.69 -35.65
C PHE A 413 10.37 3.49 -36.71
N ALA A 414 10.24 2.98 -37.93
CA ALA A 414 9.46 3.61 -39.00
C ALA A 414 7.95 3.54 -38.74
N GLY A 415 7.44 2.38 -38.30
CA GLY A 415 6.08 2.22 -37.81
C GLY A 415 5.80 3.06 -36.56
N SER A 416 6.72 3.07 -35.60
CA SER A 416 6.60 3.87 -34.37
C SER A 416 6.48 5.37 -34.68
N LEU A 417 7.36 5.89 -35.56
CA LEU A 417 7.27 7.28 -36.06
C LEU A 417 5.93 7.57 -36.76
N ALA A 418 5.39 6.62 -37.53
CA ALA A 418 4.10 6.80 -38.21
C ALA A 418 2.92 6.88 -37.22
N VAL A 419 2.93 6.07 -36.15
CA VAL A 419 1.94 6.14 -35.05
C VAL A 419 2.06 7.46 -34.30
N LEU A 420 3.28 7.87 -33.93
CA LEU A 420 3.50 9.14 -33.21
C LEU A 420 3.11 10.36 -34.05
N LYS A 421 3.33 10.32 -35.37
CA LYS A 421 2.86 11.37 -36.30
C LYS A 421 1.34 11.44 -36.42
N ALA A 422 0.63 10.32 -36.26
CA ALA A 422 -0.83 10.33 -36.14
C ALA A 422 -1.29 10.86 -34.77
N ALA A 423 -0.54 10.55 -33.71
CA ALA A 423 -0.81 11.04 -32.35
C ALA A 423 -0.63 12.56 -32.25
N THR A 424 0.46 13.13 -32.76
CA THR A 424 0.67 14.60 -32.77
C THR A 424 -0.29 15.33 -33.70
N ALA A 425 -0.80 14.67 -34.76
CA ALA A 425 -1.88 15.22 -35.58
C ALA A 425 -3.23 15.29 -34.83
N ARG A 426 -3.53 14.32 -33.95
CA ARG A 426 -4.71 14.39 -33.03
C ARG A 426 -4.47 15.34 -31.86
N PHE A 427 -3.23 15.45 -31.37
CA PHE A 427 -2.86 16.17 -30.16
C PHE A 427 -1.75 17.22 -30.41
N PRO A 428 -1.99 18.26 -31.22
CA PRO A 428 -0.94 19.17 -31.72
C PRO A 428 -0.32 20.13 -30.69
N GLY A 429 -0.81 20.12 -29.45
CA GLY A 429 -0.21 20.84 -28.32
C GLY A 429 0.53 19.96 -27.32
N ASP A 430 0.57 18.64 -27.54
CA ASP A 430 1.13 17.68 -26.59
C ASP A 430 2.65 17.56 -26.77
N THR A 431 3.40 18.24 -25.89
CA THR A 431 4.86 18.32 -25.99
C THR A 431 5.56 16.97 -25.87
N ASP A 432 4.98 16.04 -25.13
CA ASP A 432 5.62 14.75 -24.86
C ASP A 432 5.47 13.85 -26.10
N LEU A 433 4.30 13.87 -26.76
CA LEU A 433 4.10 13.20 -28.05
C LEU A 433 5.00 13.79 -29.16
N ILE A 434 5.18 15.12 -29.19
CA ILE A 434 6.06 15.79 -30.16
C ILE A 434 7.53 15.43 -29.88
N TYR A 435 7.93 15.32 -28.61
CA TYR A 435 9.26 14.86 -28.20
C TYR A 435 9.51 13.40 -28.60
N GLU A 436 8.60 12.48 -28.29
CA GLU A 436 8.72 11.07 -28.71
C GLU A 436 8.75 10.92 -30.24
N GLN A 437 7.94 11.70 -30.98
CA GLN A 437 8.01 11.75 -32.44
C GLN A 437 9.40 12.19 -32.92
N ALA A 438 10.02 13.18 -32.27
CA ALA A 438 11.36 13.64 -32.60
C ALA A 438 12.41 12.55 -32.35
N MET A 439 12.35 11.86 -31.22
CA MET A 439 13.28 10.77 -30.91
C MET A 439 13.13 9.60 -31.88
N MET A 440 11.90 9.25 -32.32
CA MET A 440 11.71 8.23 -33.36
C MET A 440 12.13 8.73 -34.76
N ALA A 441 12.05 10.04 -35.04
CA ALA A 441 12.60 10.62 -36.26
C ALA A 441 14.15 10.50 -36.31
N GLU A 442 14.82 10.68 -35.17
CA GLU A 442 16.27 10.41 -35.04
C GLU A 442 16.61 8.93 -35.29
N ARG A 443 15.86 8.00 -34.68
CA ARG A 443 16.09 6.54 -34.89
C ARG A 443 15.89 6.06 -36.34
N VAL A 444 15.28 6.87 -37.21
CA VAL A 444 15.19 6.60 -38.67
C VAL A 444 16.01 7.58 -39.53
N GLY A 445 16.91 8.37 -38.93
CA GLY A 445 17.83 9.27 -39.62
C GLY A 445 17.20 10.54 -40.23
N ARG A 446 15.99 10.93 -39.80
CA ARG A 446 15.31 12.15 -40.25
C ARG A 446 15.61 13.33 -39.33
N PHE A 447 16.88 13.73 -39.29
CA PHE A 447 17.36 14.71 -38.33
C PHE A 447 16.74 16.11 -38.50
N GLU A 448 16.26 16.46 -39.71
CA GLU A 448 15.56 17.71 -39.99
C GLU A 448 14.10 17.69 -39.47
N GLU A 449 13.43 16.52 -39.51
CA GLU A 449 12.12 16.31 -38.87
C GLU A 449 12.30 16.37 -37.34
N MET A 450 13.31 15.69 -36.80
CA MET A 450 13.69 15.75 -35.37
C MET A 450 13.95 17.18 -34.88
N GLU A 451 14.81 17.95 -35.56
CA GLU A 451 15.15 19.32 -35.14
C GLU A 451 13.93 20.25 -35.16
N THR A 452 13.09 20.12 -36.19
CA THR A 452 11.83 20.90 -36.30
C THR A 452 10.90 20.60 -35.12
N LEU A 453 10.75 19.31 -34.77
CA LEU A 453 9.91 18.87 -33.66
C LEU A 453 10.48 19.31 -32.30
N LEU A 454 11.78 19.17 -32.06
CA LEU A 454 12.40 19.60 -30.79
C LEU A 454 12.37 21.12 -30.58
N ARG A 455 12.58 21.91 -31.63
CA ARG A 455 12.35 23.36 -31.56
C ARG A 455 10.89 23.67 -31.23
N ARG A 456 9.94 22.92 -31.80
CA ARG A 456 8.51 23.08 -31.48
C ARG A 456 8.18 22.70 -30.03
N VAL A 457 8.82 21.69 -29.45
CA VAL A 457 8.71 21.38 -28.01
C VAL A 457 9.22 22.54 -27.16
N ILE A 458 10.39 23.09 -27.51
CA ILE A 458 11.00 24.24 -26.81
C ILE A 458 10.12 25.51 -26.90
N GLU A 459 9.46 25.76 -28.03
CA GLU A 459 8.48 26.85 -28.18
C GLU A 459 7.26 26.67 -27.28
N LEU A 460 6.71 25.46 -27.21
CA LEU A 460 5.49 25.15 -26.46
C LEU A 460 5.73 25.04 -24.95
N LYS A 461 6.94 24.61 -24.53
CA LYS A 461 7.31 24.32 -23.15
C LYS A 461 8.78 24.69 -22.88
N PRO A 462 9.08 25.99 -22.65
CA PRO A 462 10.46 26.52 -22.53
C PRO A 462 11.27 26.06 -21.30
N ASP A 463 10.73 25.14 -20.51
CA ASP A 463 11.33 24.45 -19.36
C ASP A 463 11.59 22.96 -19.63
N HIS A 464 11.29 22.43 -20.83
CA HIS A 464 11.48 21.03 -21.20
C HIS A 464 12.97 20.65 -21.39
N HIS A 465 13.74 20.52 -20.30
CA HIS A 465 15.18 20.21 -20.29
C HIS A 465 15.61 19.10 -21.26
N HIS A 466 14.88 17.97 -21.31
CA HIS A 466 15.20 16.89 -22.25
C HIS A 466 15.18 17.30 -23.74
N ALA A 467 14.33 18.24 -24.17
CA ALA A 467 14.26 18.67 -25.57
C ALA A 467 15.44 19.58 -25.96
N TYR A 468 15.85 20.46 -25.03
CA TYR A 468 17.11 21.20 -25.14
C TYR A 468 18.31 20.25 -25.18
N ASN A 469 18.34 19.23 -24.32
CA ASN A 469 19.44 18.27 -24.29
C ASN A 469 19.53 17.42 -25.56
N ALA A 470 18.42 16.82 -26.00
CA ALA A 470 18.38 15.99 -27.20
C ALA A 470 18.77 16.78 -28.46
N LEU A 471 18.30 18.02 -28.61
CA LEU A 471 18.68 18.87 -29.74
C LEU A 471 20.17 19.24 -29.68
N GLY A 472 20.65 19.66 -28.51
CA GLY A 472 22.06 20.01 -28.34
C GLY A 472 23.00 18.82 -28.56
N TYR A 473 22.66 17.66 -28.01
CA TYR A 473 23.41 16.41 -28.19
C TYR A 473 23.44 15.97 -29.67
N SER A 474 22.30 15.92 -30.36
CA SER A 474 22.25 15.50 -31.78
C SER A 474 23.00 16.46 -32.71
N LEU A 475 23.03 17.76 -32.39
CA LEU A 475 23.87 18.74 -33.09
C LEU A 475 25.37 18.49 -32.81
N ALA A 476 25.74 18.27 -31.55
CA ALA A 476 27.11 17.94 -31.16
C ALA A 476 27.63 16.67 -31.85
N ASP A 477 26.83 15.61 -31.82
CA ASP A 477 27.23 14.31 -32.32
C ASP A 477 27.36 14.27 -33.85
N ARG A 478 26.55 15.07 -34.57
CA ARG A 478 26.69 15.29 -36.02
C ARG A 478 27.74 16.35 -36.38
N ASN A 479 28.47 16.89 -35.40
CA ASN A 479 29.48 17.94 -35.54
C ASN A 479 28.95 19.29 -36.07
N LEU A 480 27.66 19.56 -35.89
CA LEU A 480 26.96 20.73 -36.42
C LEU A 480 26.78 21.80 -35.34
N ARG A 481 27.04 23.07 -35.69
CA ARG A 481 26.69 24.25 -34.87
C ARG A 481 27.05 24.10 -33.38
N LEU A 482 28.27 23.65 -33.09
CA LEU A 482 28.71 23.29 -31.72
C LEU A 482 28.49 24.40 -30.67
N SER A 483 28.55 25.67 -31.08
CA SER A 483 28.22 26.82 -30.22
C SER A 483 26.73 26.90 -29.84
N GLU A 484 25.82 26.54 -30.75
CA GLU A 484 24.38 26.40 -30.44
C GLU A 484 24.15 25.16 -29.57
N ALA A 485 24.79 24.03 -29.92
CA ALA A 485 24.72 22.79 -29.13
C ALA A 485 25.09 23.03 -27.67
N LYS A 486 26.20 23.74 -27.40
CA LYS A 486 26.60 24.13 -26.04
C LYS A 486 25.55 24.97 -25.33
N GLN A 487 25.01 26.01 -25.98
CA GLN A 487 23.99 26.88 -25.38
C GLN A 487 22.70 26.13 -25.03
N LEU A 488 22.29 25.17 -25.86
CA LEU A 488 21.14 24.31 -25.61
C LEU A 488 21.36 23.40 -24.39
N ILE A 489 22.49 22.70 -24.30
CA ILE A 489 22.78 21.81 -23.17
C ILE A 489 23.02 22.60 -21.88
N GLU A 490 23.69 23.76 -21.95
CA GLU A 490 23.77 24.67 -20.81
C GLU A 490 22.39 25.14 -20.33
N ARG A 491 21.43 25.35 -21.24
CA ARG A 491 20.04 25.67 -20.87
C ARG A 491 19.34 24.47 -20.24
N ALA A 492 19.55 23.26 -20.74
CA ALA A 492 19.06 22.03 -20.13
C ALA A 492 19.60 21.85 -18.70
N LEU A 493 20.90 22.05 -18.48
CA LEU A 493 21.55 21.91 -17.17
C LEU A 493 21.11 22.98 -16.16
N LYS A 494 20.75 24.18 -16.64
CA LYS A 494 20.16 25.26 -15.82
C LYS A 494 18.69 24.94 -15.42
N LEU A 495 18.02 24.06 -16.15
CA LEU A 495 16.64 23.61 -15.87
C LEU A 495 16.61 22.35 -14.98
N ALA A 496 17.55 21.42 -15.19
CA ALA A 496 17.72 20.20 -14.38
C ALA A 496 19.16 20.08 -13.84
N PRO A 497 19.51 20.81 -12.75
CA PRO A 497 20.85 20.80 -12.19
C PRO A 497 21.23 19.43 -11.62
N GLY A 498 22.36 18.87 -12.05
CA GLY A 498 22.89 17.60 -11.54
C GLY A 498 22.39 16.35 -12.26
N GLU A 499 21.55 16.47 -13.29
CA GLU A 499 21.16 15.32 -14.12
C GLU A 499 22.38 14.79 -14.91
N ALA A 500 22.87 13.61 -14.53
CA ALA A 500 24.13 13.05 -15.06
C ALA A 500 24.17 12.93 -16.59
N VAL A 501 23.03 12.64 -17.24
CA VAL A 501 22.90 12.53 -18.70
C VAL A 501 23.12 13.88 -19.41
N ILE A 502 22.72 14.99 -18.77
CA ILE A 502 22.98 16.34 -19.31
C ILE A 502 24.44 16.73 -19.10
N VAL A 503 25.06 16.32 -17.98
CA VAL A 503 26.49 16.53 -17.73
C VAL A 503 27.35 15.73 -18.71
N ASP A 504 26.94 14.50 -19.06
CA ASP A 504 27.53 13.70 -20.13
C ASP A 504 27.41 14.40 -21.49
N SER A 505 26.19 14.81 -21.85
CA SER A 505 25.92 15.50 -23.12
C SER A 505 26.75 16.80 -23.25
N LEU A 506 26.99 17.52 -22.16
CA LEU A 506 27.86 18.69 -22.14
C LEU A 506 29.33 18.29 -22.30
N GLY A 507 29.77 17.21 -21.66
CA GLY A 507 31.11 16.63 -21.85
C GLY A 507 31.35 16.18 -23.30
N TRP A 508 30.33 15.64 -23.97
CA TRP A 508 30.36 15.33 -25.40
C TRP A 508 30.52 16.61 -26.24
N VAL A 509 29.76 17.67 -25.96
CA VAL A 509 29.96 18.98 -26.62
C VAL A 509 31.39 19.50 -26.44
N GLU A 510 31.95 19.46 -25.23
CA GLU A 510 33.32 19.91 -24.98
C GLU A 510 34.36 19.07 -25.72
N PHE A 511 34.14 17.75 -25.86
CA PHE A 511 34.98 16.88 -26.68
C PHE A 511 34.96 17.30 -28.15
N ARG A 512 33.77 17.55 -28.72
CA ARG A 512 33.61 17.96 -30.12
C ARG A 512 34.12 19.38 -30.38
N LEU A 513 34.18 20.24 -29.36
CA LEU A 513 34.88 21.53 -29.37
C LEU A 513 36.42 21.41 -29.21
N GLY A 514 36.95 20.22 -28.91
CA GLY A 514 38.38 19.96 -28.70
C GLY A 514 38.88 20.20 -27.27
N ASN A 515 38.00 20.54 -26.33
CA ASN A 515 38.31 20.86 -24.93
C ASN A 515 38.48 19.60 -24.08
N LEU A 516 39.38 18.70 -24.50
CA LEU A 516 39.64 17.39 -23.89
C LEU A 516 39.73 17.37 -22.34
N PRO A 517 40.41 18.33 -21.66
CA PRO A 517 40.49 18.32 -20.20
C PRO A 517 39.14 18.53 -19.51
N GLU A 518 38.30 19.41 -20.05
CA GLU A 518 36.98 19.72 -19.46
C GLU A 518 35.95 18.64 -19.83
N ALA A 519 36.01 18.12 -21.06
CA ALA A 519 35.25 16.93 -21.44
C ALA A 519 35.53 15.74 -20.50
N ALA A 520 36.80 15.43 -20.24
CA ALA A 520 37.20 14.36 -19.33
C ALA A 520 36.88 14.66 -17.84
N ARG A 521 36.66 15.93 -17.46
CA ARG A 521 36.19 16.31 -16.12
C ARG A 521 34.67 16.10 -16.00
N LEU A 522 33.91 16.57 -16.98
CA LEU A 522 32.45 16.43 -17.04
C LEU A 522 32.03 14.96 -17.16
N LEU A 523 32.67 14.18 -18.03
CA LEU A 523 32.32 12.78 -18.24
C LEU A 523 32.65 11.90 -17.03
N ARG A 524 33.75 12.17 -16.30
CA ARG A 524 33.99 11.52 -15.00
C ARG A 524 32.94 11.92 -13.96
N GLN A 525 32.51 13.18 -13.92
CA GLN A 525 31.45 13.63 -13.02
C GLN A 525 30.11 12.94 -13.34
N ALA A 526 29.75 12.84 -14.62
CA ALA A 526 28.56 12.14 -15.10
C ALA A 526 28.60 10.65 -14.74
N HIS A 527 29.68 9.93 -15.09
CA HIS A 527 29.83 8.50 -14.79
C HIS A 527 29.83 8.22 -13.28
N SER A 528 30.36 9.14 -12.46
CA SER A 528 30.32 9.02 -10.99
C SER A 528 28.90 9.19 -10.43
N GLY A 529 28.06 10.00 -11.07
CA GLY A 529 26.65 10.16 -10.70
C GLY A 529 25.74 9.05 -11.24
N ARG A 530 26.09 8.48 -12.41
CA ARG A 530 25.36 7.39 -13.07
C ARG A 530 26.34 6.49 -13.84
N PRO A 531 26.72 5.31 -13.32
CA PRO A 531 27.77 4.47 -13.89
C PRO A 531 27.26 3.53 -15.00
N ASP A 532 26.50 4.07 -15.96
CA ASP A 532 25.96 3.32 -17.11
C ASP A 532 26.94 3.22 -18.30
N ALA A 533 26.54 2.47 -19.32
CA ALA A 533 27.37 2.10 -20.45
C ALA A 533 27.45 3.14 -21.58
N GLU A 534 26.47 4.05 -21.70
CA GLU A 534 26.49 5.12 -22.72
C GLU A 534 27.47 6.22 -22.26
N ILE A 535 27.34 6.67 -21.01
CA ILE A 535 28.27 7.62 -20.40
C ILE A 535 29.69 7.04 -20.33
N ALA A 536 29.83 5.73 -20.10
CA ALA A 536 31.12 5.05 -20.17
C ALA A 536 31.71 4.97 -21.58
N ALA A 537 30.88 4.87 -22.63
CA ALA A 537 31.34 4.90 -24.01
C ALA A 537 31.99 6.26 -24.33
N HIS A 538 31.28 7.36 -24.04
CA HIS A 538 31.78 8.74 -24.20
C HIS A 538 33.02 9.00 -23.35
N LEU A 539 32.98 8.68 -22.06
CA LEU A 539 34.14 8.85 -21.15
C LEU A 539 35.37 8.10 -21.68
N GLY A 540 35.22 6.83 -22.05
CA GLY A 540 36.33 6.04 -22.57
C GLY A 540 36.88 6.58 -23.90
N GLU A 541 36.03 7.10 -24.79
CA GLU A 541 36.51 7.73 -26.03
C GLU A 541 37.31 9.01 -25.76
N VAL A 542 36.85 9.89 -24.87
CA VAL A 542 37.58 11.12 -24.52
C VAL A 542 38.91 10.79 -23.85
N LEU A 543 38.94 9.78 -22.97
CA LEU A 543 40.18 9.26 -22.38
C LEU A 543 41.11 8.66 -23.44
N TRP A 544 40.56 7.93 -24.42
CA TRP A 544 41.33 7.36 -25.54
C TRP A 544 41.96 8.43 -26.42
N ALA A 545 41.19 9.47 -26.76
CA ALA A 545 41.62 10.62 -27.55
C ALA A 545 42.64 11.50 -26.80
N SER A 546 42.54 11.61 -25.47
CA SER A 546 43.54 12.30 -24.64
C SER A 546 44.76 11.45 -24.28
N GLY A 547 44.87 10.21 -24.79
CA GLY A 547 46.00 9.31 -24.55
C GLY A 547 45.94 8.47 -23.25
N ALA A 548 44.90 8.63 -22.43
CA ALA A 548 44.65 7.86 -21.20
C ALA A 548 44.04 6.48 -21.50
N GLN A 549 44.62 5.74 -22.45
CA GLN A 549 44.04 4.52 -23.03
C GLN A 549 43.85 3.38 -22.02
N ASP A 550 44.70 3.26 -21.00
CA ASP A 550 44.55 2.28 -19.92
C ASP A 550 43.37 2.59 -18.98
N GLU A 551 43.01 3.86 -18.82
CA GLU A 551 41.81 4.28 -18.07
C GLU A 551 40.55 4.00 -18.91
N ALA A 552 40.56 4.37 -20.20
CA ALA A 552 39.49 4.09 -21.15
C ALA A 552 39.12 2.60 -21.19
N ARG A 553 40.13 1.72 -21.28
CA ARG A 553 39.95 0.26 -21.27
C ARG A 553 39.25 -0.25 -20.01
N ARG A 554 39.58 0.29 -18.83
CA ARG A 554 38.93 -0.11 -17.56
C ARG A 554 37.48 0.34 -17.52
N VAL A 555 37.20 1.60 -17.88
CA VAL A 555 35.85 2.16 -17.97
C VAL A 555 34.96 1.32 -18.89
N TRP A 556 35.45 1.00 -20.10
CA TRP A 556 34.72 0.16 -21.04
C TRP A 556 34.59 -1.31 -20.57
N GLN A 557 35.59 -1.89 -19.91
CA GLN A 557 35.50 -3.24 -19.31
C GLN A 557 34.47 -3.32 -18.18
N GLU A 558 34.37 -2.29 -17.33
CA GLU A 558 33.32 -2.22 -16.29
C GLU A 558 31.93 -2.05 -16.90
N ALA A 559 31.79 -1.18 -17.90
CA ALA A 559 30.54 -0.97 -18.62
C ALA A 559 30.06 -2.24 -19.31
N ALA A 560 30.92 -2.94 -20.06
CA ALA A 560 30.60 -4.19 -20.74
C ALA A 560 30.28 -5.36 -19.78
N ARG A 561 30.66 -5.27 -18.50
CA ARG A 561 30.23 -6.21 -17.44
C ARG A 561 28.86 -5.86 -16.85
N ARG A 562 28.45 -4.59 -16.87
CA ARG A 562 27.15 -4.11 -16.38
C ARG A 562 26.06 -4.26 -17.45
N ASP A 563 26.37 -3.90 -18.69
CA ASP A 563 25.52 -4.03 -19.87
C ASP A 563 26.33 -4.58 -21.06
N PRO A 564 26.38 -5.91 -21.24
CA PRO A 564 27.05 -6.55 -22.38
C PRO A 564 26.34 -6.33 -23.72
N GLY A 565 25.12 -5.77 -23.73
CA GLY A 565 24.29 -5.60 -24.92
C GLY A 565 24.32 -4.19 -25.52
N ASN A 566 25.01 -3.25 -24.86
CA ASN A 566 24.92 -1.83 -25.19
C ASN A 566 25.38 -1.49 -26.62
N GLU A 567 24.47 -0.90 -27.41
CA GLU A 567 24.69 -0.61 -28.84
C GLU A 567 25.77 0.48 -29.02
N ALA A 568 25.72 1.57 -28.24
CA ALA A 568 26.67 2.70 -28.31
C ALA A 568 28.10 2.34 -27.85
N LEU A 569 28.23 1.55 -26.77
CA LEU A 569 29.53 1.06 -26.31
C LEU A 569 30.18 0.16 -27.36
N ARG A 570 29.42 -0.77 -27.95
CA ARG A 570 29.93 -1.66 -29.00
C ARG A 570 30.37 -0.88 -30.24
N GLU A 571 29.53 0.04 -30.72
CA GLU A 571 29.86 0.87 -31.89
C GLU A 571 31.10 1.75 -31.66
N THR A 572 31.30 2.26 -30.45
CA THR A 572 32.51 3.01 -30.06
C THR A 572 33.76 2.12 -30.10
N LEU A 573 33.69 0.91 -29.53
CA LEU A 573 34.79 -0.06 -29.55
C LEU A 573 35.13 -0.53 -30.95
N ASP A 574 34.14 -0.84 -31.79
CA ASP A 574 34.32 -1.26 -33.19
C ASP A 574 34.93 -0.12 -34.04
N ARG A 575 34.44 1.11 -33.89
CA ARG A 575 34.94 2.31 -34.59
C ARG A 575 36.39 2.63 -34.22
N LEU A 576 36.73 2.56 -32.92
CA LEU A 576 38.10 2.76 -32.42
C LEU A 576 38.99 1.51 -32.55
N LYS A 577 38.42 0.38 -33.00
CA LYS A 577 39.07 -0.94 -33.17
C LYS A 577 39.70 -1.49 -31.88
N VAL A 578 39.06 -1.21 -30.75
CA VAL A 578 39.52 -1.60 -29.41
C VAL A 578 38.94 -2.96 -29.04
N LYS A 579 39.82 -3.93 -28.77
CA LYS A 579 39.46 -5.15 -28.05
C LYS A 579 39.70 -4.94 -26.55
N LEU A 580 38.71 -5.32 -25.73
CA LEU A 580 38.74 -5.27 -24.26
C LEU A 580 39.37 -6.53 -23.67
#